data_AF-A0A924QWB9-F1
#
_entry.id   AF-A0A924QWB9-F1
#
_cell.length_a   1.000
_cell.length_b   1.000
_cell.length_c   1.000
_cell.angle_alpha   90.00
_cell.angle_beta   90.00
_cell.angle_gamma   90.00
#
_symmetry.space_group_name_H-M   'P 1'
#
loop_
_entity.id
_entity.type
_entity.pdbx_description
1 polymer ?
#
loop_
_entity_poly.entity_id
_entity_poly.type
_entity_poly.pdbx_seq_one_letter_code
_entity_poly.pdbx_strand_id
1 'polypeptide(L)'
;MLFIFDMDEVLYHYDWQERMRGMALLTGLSFDELRARWWHETGERAAEAGAFATGDAYLEAFEAAVGCTVDVAEWVRLRGDAMTPWPDSINAVRRAAEHGQITLLTNNNALAGEHLAT
;
A
#
# COMPACT_ATOMS: atom_id res chain seq x y z
N MET A 1 18.31 -10.39 19.12
CA MET A 1 18.58 -9.62 17.88
C MET A 1 17.26 -9.12 17.35
N LEU A 2 17.24 -7.95 16.70
CA LEU A 2 16.06 -7.43 16.00
C LEU A 2 16.36 -7.47 14.50
N PHE A 3 15.45 -8.06 13.73
CA PHE A 3 15.45 -8.03 12.28
C PHE A 3 14.26 -7.20 11.80
N ILE A 4 14.52 -6.29 10.88
CA ILE A 4 13.52 -5.37 10.33
C ILE A 4 13.43 -5.66 8.85
N PHE A 5 12.22 -5.91 8.35
CA PHE A 5 11.96 -6.19 6.95
C PHE A 5 11.05 -5.10 6.37
N ASP A 6 11.29 -4.72 5.13
CA ASP A 6 10.32 -3.98 4.32
C ASP A 6 9.33 -4.97 3.68
N MET A 7 8.26 -4.47 3.07
CA MET A 7 7.22 -5.26 2.41
C MET A 7 7.42 -5.28 0.89
N ASP A 8 7.28 -4.12 0.24
CA ASP A 8 7.36 -3.99 -1.21
C ASP A 8 8.81 -4.07 -1.67
N GLU A 9 9.07 -4.82 -2.74
CA GLU A 9 10.40 -5.11 -3.26
C GLU A 9 11.36 -5.76 -2.24
N VAL A 10 10.81 -6.38 -1.19
CA VAL A 10 11.55 -7.21 -0.22
C VAL A 10 10.84 -8.53 0.07
N LEU A 11 9.58 -8.49 0.49
CA LEU A 11 8.76 -9.69 0.73
C LEU A 11 7.83 -10.00 -0.45
N TYR A 12 7.46 -8.97 -1.20
CA TYR A 12 6.61 -9.04 -2.35
C TYR A 12 7.21 -8.25 -3.50
N HIS A 13 7.12 -8.77 -4.72
CA HIS A 13 7.17 -7.90 -5.89
C HIS A 13 5.90 -7.05 -5.92
N TYR A 14 6.07 -5.74 -6.11
CA TYR A 14 4.96 -4.81 -6.22
C TYR A 14 4.80 -4.32 -7.65
N ASP A 15 3.73 -4.74 -8.30
CA ASP A 15 3.39 -4.32 -9.66
C ASP A 15 2.60 -3.00 -9.63
N TRP A 16 3.35 -1.91 -9.72
CA TRP A 16 2.79 -0.57 -9.82
C TRP A 16 1.84 -0.39 -11.02
N GLN A 17 2.09 -1.07 -12.14
CA GLN A 17 1.24 -0.96 -13.32
C GLN A 17 -0.10 -1.67 -13.09
N GLU A 18 -0.09 -2.84 -12.45
CA GLU A 18 -1.29 -3.56 -12.02
C GLU A 18 -2.12 -2.69 -11.09
N ARG A 19 -1.49 -2.15 -10.04
CA ARG A 19 -2.14 -1.25 -9.09
C ARG A 19 -2.88 -0.13 -9.80
N MET A 20 -2.18 0.57 -10.68
CA MET A 20 -2.72 1.76 -11.33
C MET A 20 -3.78 1.45 -12.37
N ARG A 21 -3.69 0.29 -13.03
CA ARG A 21 -4.75 -0.18 -13.93
C ARG A 21 -6.04 -0.47 -13.15
N GLY A 22 -5.92 -1.13 -12.00
CA GLY A 22 -7.04 -1.35 -11.08
C GLY A 22 -7.66 -0.04 -10.62
N MET A 23 -6.83 0.90 -10.16
CA MET A 23 -7.31 2.22 -9.70
C MET A 23 -7.98 3.03 -10.81
N ALA A 24 -7.47 2.96 -12.04
CA ALA A 24 -8.09 3.61 -13.21
C ALA A 24 -9.49 3.04 -13.50
N LEU A 25 -9.64 1.71 -13.43
CA LEU A 25 -10.95 1.06 -13.59
C LEU A 25 -11.92 1.43 -12.46
N LEU A 26 -11.44 1.45 -11.22
CA LEU A 26 -12.23 1.76 -10.03
C LEU A 26 -12.74 3.21 -10.02
N THR A 27 -11.91 4.16 -10.44
CA THR A 27 -12.23 5.59 -10.39
C THR A 27 -12.80 6.14 -11.71
N GLY A 28 -12.63 5.41 -12.81
CA GLY A 28 -12.94 5.90 -14.16
C GLY A 28 -11.95 6.95 -14.69
N LEU A 29 -10.86 7.22 -13.97
CA LEU A 29 -9.83 8.19 -14.36
C LEU A 29 -8.69 7.53 -15.11
N SER A 30 -8.04 8.28 -16.00
CA SER A 30 -6.79 7.84 -16.62
C SER A 30 -5.64 7.80 -15.60
N PHE A 31 -4.58 7.06 -15.94
CA PHE A 31 -3.35 7.03 -15.13
C PHE A 31 -2.78 8.44 -14.89
N ASP A 32 -2.76 9.29 -15.92
CA ASP A 32 -2.22 10.64 -15.83
C ASP A 32 -3.07 11.52 -14.91
N GLU A 33 -4.39 11.37 -14.94
CA GLU A 33 -5.29 12.08 -14.01
C GLU A 33 -5.10 11.61 -12.58
N LEU A 34 -5.01 10.30 -12.33
CA LEU A 34 -4.73 9.78 -10.99
C LEU A 34 -3.39 10.26 -10.45
N ARG A 35 -2.35 10.30 -11.31
CA ARG A 35 -1.04 10.82 -10.94
C ARG A 35 -1.08 12.30 -10.62
N ALA A 36 -1.82 13.09 -11.40
CA ALA A 36 -1.96 14.52 -11.19
C ALA A 36 -2.83 14.88 -9.97
N ARG A 37 -3.81 14.05 -9.62
CA ARG A 37 -4.76 14.33 -8.53
C ARG A 37 -4.36 13.73 -7.18
N TRP A 38 -3.64 12.61 -7.16
CA TRP A 38 -3.35 11.91 -5.90
C TRP A 38 -1.91 11.40 -5.77
N TRP A 39 -1.32 10.82 -6.82
CA TRP A 39 0.03 10.26 -6.73
C TRP A 39 1.15 11.31 -6.88
N HIS A 40 1.14 12.30 -5.98
CA HIS A 40 2.10 13.39 -5.87
C HIS A 40 2.42 13.71 -4.40
N GLU A 41 3.20 14.77 -4.16
CA GLU A 41 3.81 15.11 -2.86
C GLU A 41 2.82 15.31 -1.72
N THR A 42 1.70 16.00 -2.00
CA THR A 42 0.67 16.28 -1.00
C THR A 42 -0.45 15.23 -0.94
N GLY A 43 -0.40 14.19 -1.78
CA GLY A 43 -1.35 13.08 -1.79
C GLY A 43 -0.69 11.81 -1.25
N GLU A 44 -0.52 10.78 -2.09
CA GLU A 44 0.02 9.49 -1.66
C GLU A 44 1.37 9.61 -0.93
N ARG A 45 2.29 10.47 -1.41
CA ARG A 45 3.61 10.62 -0.78
C ARG A 45 3.51 11.19 0.64
N ALA A 46 2.54 12.07 0.90
CA ALA A 46 2.24 12.56 2.24
C ALA A 46 1.55 11.48 3.09
N ALA A 47 0.70 10.66 2.47
CA ALA A 47 0.04 9.55 3.13
C ALA A 47 1.03 8.50 3.63
N GLU A 48 1.99 8.09 2.79
CA GLU A 48 3.08 7.18 3.16
C GLU A 48 4.01 7.78 4.25
N ALA A 49 4.08 9.11 4.33
CA ALA A 49 4.79 9.83 5.38
C ALA A 49 3.96 10.01 6.68
N GLY A 50 2.74 9.46 6.74
CA GLY A 50 1.89 9.50 7.93
C GLY A 50 1.04 10.77 8.09
N ALA A 51 0.78 11.52 7.01
CA ALA A 51 -0.05 12.72 7.06
C ALA A 51 -1.52 12.45 7.46
N PHE A 52 -2.00 11.21 7.29
CA PHE A 52 -3.34 10.78 7.67
C PHE A 52 -3.26 9.79 8.82
N ALA A 53 -4.00 10.06 9.90
CA ALA A 53 -3.96 9.25 11.12
C ALA A 53 -4.74 7.93 11.01
N THR A 54 -5.72 7.85 10.11
CA THR A 54 -6.60 6.69 9.92
C THR A 54 -6.84 6.42 8.44
N GLY A 55 -7.24 5.19 8.12
CA GLY A 55 -7.65 4.78 6.78
C GLY A 55 -8.84 5.60 6.28
N ASP A 56 -9.82 5.89 7.13
CA ASP A 56 -10.97 6.73 6.79
C ASP A 56 -10.55 8.16 6.38
N ALA A 57 -9.63 8.79 7.13
CA ALA A 57 -9.15 10.14 6.82
C ALA A 57 -8.33 10.18 5.52
N TYR A 58 -7.55 9.12 5.26
CA TYR A 58 -6.86 8.93 3.99
C TYR A 58 -7.86 8.78 2.83
N LEU A 59 -8.89 7.94 3.02
CA LEU A 59 -9.88 7.66 1.98
C LEU A 59 -10.71 8.90 1.65
N GLU A 60 -11.18 9.64 2.65
CA GLU A 60 -11.92 10.90 2.44
C GLU A 60 -11.09 11.90 1.61
N ALA A 61 -9.81 12.05 1.92
CA ALA A 61 -8.91 12.92 1.17
C ALA A 61 -8.68 12.41 -0.27
N PHE A 62 -8.53 11.10 -0.44
CA PHE A 62 -8.40 10.48 -1.76
C PHE A 62 -9.66 10.73 -2.61
N GLU A 63 -10.84 10.38 -2.08
CA GLU A 63 -12.14 10.55 -2.75
C GLU A 63 -12.42 12.00 -3.12
N ALA A 64 -12.09 12.95 -2.23
CA ALA A 64 -12.20 14.37 -2.51
C ALA A 64 -11.29 14.81 -3.67
N ALA A 65 -10.07 14.25 -3.76
CA ALA A 65 -9.13 14.57 -4.83
C ALA A 65 -9.54 13.95 -6.18
N VAL A 66 -10.02 12.70 -6.19
CA VAL A 66 -10.43 12.02 -7.43
C VAL A 66 -11.84 12.38 -7.87
N GLY A 67 -12.70 12.84 -6.95
CA GLY A 67 -14.06 13.28 -7.22
C GLY A 67 -15.07 12.13 -7.33
N CYS A 68 -14.75 10.96 -6.76
CA CYS A 68 -15.64 9.80 -6.71
C CYS A 68 -15.45 9.03 -5.40
N THR A 69 -16.51 8.35 -4.96
CA THR A 69 -16.45 7.42 -3.83
C THR A 69 -15.81 6.10 -4.24
N VAL A 70 -15.09 5.46 -3.33
CA VAL A 70 -14.41 4.19 -3.53
C VAL A 70 -14.77 3.21 -2.41
N ASP A 71 -15.10 1.98 -2.79
CA ASP A 71 -15.25 0.89 -1.83
C ASP A 71 -13.89 0.50 -1.26
N VAL A 72 -13.77 0.54 0.07
CA VAL A 72 -12.58 0.11 0.82
C VAL A 72 -12.17 -1.31 0.46
N ALA A 73 -13.13 -2.23 0.37
CA ALA A 73 -12.83 -3.63 0.08
C ALA A 73 -12.16 -3.78 -1.30
N GLU A 74 -12.62 -3.01 -2.27
CA GLU A 74 -12.08 -3.01 -3.62
C GLU A 74 -10.71 -2.32 -3.68
N TRP A 75 -10.53 -1.20 -2.97
CA TRP A 75 -9.22 -0.54 -2.85
C TRP A 75 -8.16 -1.48 -2.27
N VAL A 76 -8.52 -2.22 -1.21
CA VAL A 76 -7.64 -3.17 -0.52
C VAL A 76 -7.36 -4.37 -1.42
N ARG A 77 -8.38 -4.92 -2.08
CA ARG A 77 -8.21 -6.01 -3.06
C ARG A 77 -7.22 -5.61 -4.15
N LEU A 78 -7.40 -4.44 -4.76
CA LEU A 78 -6.49 -3.93 -5.79
C LEU A 78 -5.06 -3.70 -5.27
N ARG A 79 -4.88 -3.44 -3.96
CA ARG A 79 -3.55 -3.30 -3.36
C ARG A 79 -2.87 -4.66 -3.26
N GLY A 80 -3.63 -5.68 -2.84
CA GLY A 80 -3.17 -7.06 -2.74
C GLY A 80 -2.91 -7.71 -4.11
N ASP A 81 -3.75 -7.46 -5.11
CA ASP A 81 -3.59 -8.03 -6.46
C ASP A 81 -2.31 -7.53 -7.15
N ALA A 82 -1.82 -6.35 -6.75
CA ALA A 82 -0.55 -5.80 -7.20
C ALA A 82 0.66 -6.42 -6.47
N MET A 83 0.48 -7.39 -5.57
CA MET A 83 1.55 -7.98 -4.77
C MET A 83 1.74 -9.46 -5.13
N THR A 84 2.95 -9.83 -5.51
CA THR A 84 3.33 -11.24 -5.71
C THR A 84 4.37 -11.64 -4.66
N PRO A 85 4.12 -12.66 -3.81
CA PRO A 85 5.05 -13.04 -2.76
C PRO A 85 6.38 -13.56 -3.32
N TRP A 86 7.48 -13.26 -2.63
CA TRP A 86 8.78 -13.89 -2.84
C TRP A 86 9.01 -14.97 -1.78
N PRO A 87 8.81 -16.26 -2.11
CA PRO A 87 8.84 -17.34 -1.13
C PRO A 87 10.17 -17.42 -0.36
N ASP A 88 11.29 -17.15 -1.04
CA ASP A 88 12.63 -17.21 -0.43
C ASP A 88 12.84 -16.08 0.59
N SER A 89 12.41 -14.85 0.29
CA SER A 89 12.43 -13.74 1.24
C SER A 89 11.56 -14.03 2.46
N ILE A 90 10.35 -14.57 2.24
CA ILE A 90 9.45 -14.94 3.34
C ILE A 90 10.06 -16.08 4.19
N ASN A 91 10.75 -17.05 3.57
CA ASN A 91 11.48 -18.08 4.29
C ASN A 91 12.65 -17.50 5.10
N ALA A 92 13.34 -16.47 4.59
CA ALA A 92 14.37 -15.77 5.34
C ALA A 92 13.81 -15.09 6.59
N VAL A 93 12.62 -14.48 6.52
CA VAL A 93 11.91 -13.93 7.70
C VAL A 93 11.65 -15.02 8.74
N ARG A 94 11.11 -16.18 8.31
CA ARG A 94 10.85 -17.33 9.21
C ARG A 94 12.13 -17.79 9.91
N ARG A 95 13.23 -17.88 9.17
CA ARG A 95 14.52 -18.25 9.73
C ARG A 95 15.06 -17.19 10.69
N ALA A 96 14.88 -15.91 10.39
CA ALA A 96 15.30 -14.82 11.28
C ALA A 96 14.53 -14.84 12.62
N ALA A 97 13.24 -15.19 12.59
CA ALA A 97 12.41 -15.33 13.78
C ALA A 97 12.90 -16.42 14.75
N GLU A 98 13.59 -17.45 14.26
CA GLU A 98 14.23 -18.47 15.10
C GLU A 98 15.44 -17.92 15.87
N HIS A 99 15.97 -16.75 15.47
CA HIS A 99 17.20 -16.16 16.00
C HIS A 99 16.98 -14.79 16.68
N GLY A 100 15.75 -14.28 16.71
CA GLY A 100 15.45 -12.98 17.29
C GLY A 100 14.03 -12.51 17.05
N GLN A 101 13.77 -11.27 17.44
CA GLN A 101 12.51 -10.59 17.14
C GLN A 101 12.54 -10.13 15.68
N ILE A 102 11.40 -10.25 15.01
CA ILE A 102 11.17 -9.71 13.67
C ILE A 102 10.15 -8.59 13.75
N THR A 103 10.24 -7.62 12.85
CA THR A 103 9.24 -6.57 12.68
C THR A 103 9.19 -6.12 11.22
N LEU A 104 8.08 -5.47 10.85
CA LEU A 104 7.88 -4.86 9.54
C LEU A 104 8.07 -3.35 9.67
N LEU A 105 8.86 -2.76 8.79
CA LEU A 105 8.98 -1.32 8.63
C LEU A 105 8.85 -1.01 7.15
N THR A 106 7.70 -0.47 6.75
CA THR A 106 7.36 -0.24 5.35
C THR A 106 6.62 1.09 5.21
N ASN A 107 6.86 1.79 4.11
CA ASN A 107 6.14 3.01 3.77
C ASN A 107 4.81 2.62 3.12
N ASN A 108 3.72 2.76 3.86
CA ASN A 108 2.36 2.52 3.36
C ASN A 108 1.41 3.55 3.97
N ASN A 109 0.35 3.90 3.25
CA ASN A 109 -0.68 4.77 3.78
C ASN A 109 -1.48 4.08 4.92
N ALA A 110 -2.20 4.87 5.71
CA ALA A 110 -2.94 4.39 6.87
C ALA A 110 -3.97 3.30 6.52
N LEU A 111 -4.63 3.41 5.35
CA LEU A 111 -5.60 2.41 4.91
C LEU A 111 -4.94 1.06 4.63
N ALA A 112 -3.80 1.04 3.93
CA ALA A 112 -3.04 -0.20 3.77
C ALA A 112 -2.60 -0.76 5.14
N GLY A 113 -2.12 0.10 6.05
CA GLY A 113 -1.67 -0.29 7.38
C GLY A 113 -2.76 -0.95 8.24
N GLU A 114 -3.98 -0.42 8.24
CA GLU A 114 -5.13 -0.98 8.97
C GLU A 114 -5.57 -2.35 8.46
N HIS A 115 -5.24 -2.67 7.21
CA HIS A 115 -5.59 -3.94 6.56
C HIS A 115 -4.43 -4.94 6.54
N LEU A 116 -3.29 -4.64 7.19
CA LEU A 116 -2.28 -5.65 7.48
C LEU A 116 -2.73 -6.51 8.66
N ALA A 117 -2.69 -7.83 8.50
CA ALA A 117 -2.95 -8.75 9.60
C ALA A 117 -1.89 -8.55 10.70
N THR A 118 -2.35 -8.38 11.94
CA THR A 118 -1.50 -8.24 13.15
C THR A 118 -1.47 -9.52 13.96
#